data_AF-A0A2D3VYB2-F1
#
_entry.id   AF-A0A2D3VYB2-F1
#
_cell.length_a   1.000
_cell.length_b   1.000
_cell.length_c   1.000
_cell.angle_alpha   90.00
_cell.angle_beta   90.00
_cell.angle_gamma   90.00
#
_symmetry.space_group_name_H-M   'P 1'
#
loop_
_entity.id
_entity.type
_entity.pdbx_description
1 polymer ?
#
loop_
_entity_poly.entity_id
_entity_poly.type
_entity_poly.pdbx_seq_one_letter_code
_entity_poly.pdbx_strand_id
1 'polypeptide(L)' 'QYFKETINRGTPSEAIVDSKTDAYTTLDWTLSYEYAKNFTLYGGVNNITDEKIDDILGSSSGRYFFAGAKVSF' A
#
# COMPACT_ATOMS: atom_id res chain seq x y z
N GLN A 1 -2.80 -5.86 20.27
CA GLN A 1 -1.90 -6.26 21.36
C GLN A 1 -0.60 -5.50 21.16
N TYR A 2 -0.17 -4.68 22.13
CA TYR A 2 1.05 -3.86 22.02
C TYR A 2 2.22 -4.62 22.63
N PHE A 3 3.29 -4.85 21.86
CA PHE A 3 4.53 -5.38 22.38
C PHE A 3 5.43 -4.21 22.80
N LYS A 4 5.78 -4.16 24.09
CA LYS A 4 6.68 -3.15 24.67
C LYS A 4 8.09 -3.70 24.66
N GLU A 5 8.95 -3.20 23.78
CA GLU A 5 10.39 -3.44 23.90
C GLU A 5 10.91 -2.59 25.08
N THR A 6 11.31 -3.25 26.16
CA THR A 6 11.77 -2.56 27.38
C THR A 6 13.29 -2.43 27.31
N ILE A 7 13.80 -1.25 26.96
CA ILE A 7 15.24 -0.96 26.96
C ILE A 7 15.63 -0.57 28.39
N ASN A 8 16.19 -1.52 29.14
CA ASN A 8 16.64 -1.30 30.52
C ASN A 8 18.03 -0.64 30.56
N ARG A 9 18.06 0.70 30.56
CA ARG A 9 19.27 1.49 30.89
C ARG A 9 18.87 2.72 31.71
N GLY A 10 19.08 2.60 33.03
CA GLY A 10 19.13 3.68 34.04
C GLY A 10 18.33 4.95 33.75
N THR A 11 17.15 5.05 34.37
CA THR A 11 16.16 6.14 34.25
C THR A 11 15.40 6.10 32.91
N PRO A 12 14.27 5.37 32.82
CA PRO A 12 13.45 5.39 31.63
C PRO A 12 12.73 6.73 31.59
N SER A 13 13.32 7.75 30.96
CA SER A 13 12.49 8.72 30.28
C SER A 13 11.84 7.92 29.15
N GLU A 14 10.62 7.45 29.36
CA GLU A 14 9.79 6.92 28.27
C GLU A 14 9.54 8.09 27.32
N ALA A 15 10.51 8.34 26.44
CA ALA A 15 10.29 9.20 25.30
C ALA A 15 9.30 8.42 24.43
N ILE A 16 8.06 8.87 24.43
CA ILE A 16 7.08 8.44 23.43
C ILE A 16 7.66 8.94 22.11
N VAL A 17 8.38 8.05 21.41
CA VAL A 17 8.79 8.31 20.04
C VAL A 17 7.53 8.12 19.22
N ASP A 18 6.84 9.22 18.94
CA ASP A 18 5.76 9.23 17.97
C ASP A 18 6.29 8.60 16.68
N SER A 19 5.70 7.47 16.30
CA SER A 19 6.02 6.84 15.03
C SER A 19 5.44 7.73 13.94
N LYS A 20 6.32 8.45 13.24
CA LYS A 20 5.95 9.33 12.12
C LYS A 20 6.16 8.56 10.83
N THR A 21 5.18 8.65 9.93
CA THR A 21 5.31 8.18 8.56
C THR A 21 5.67 9.38 7.68
N ASP A 22 6.57 9.18 6.72
CA ASP A 22 6.90 10.22 5.76
C ASP A 22 5.78 10.41 4.73
N ALA A 23 5.70 11.61 4.15
CA ALA A 23 4.78 11.87 3.05
C ALA A 23 5.20 11.03 1.83
N TYR A 24 4.25 10.30 1.25
CA TYR A 24 4.49 9.42 0.11
C TYR A 24 3.57 9.77 -1.07
N THR A 25 4.03 9.51 -2.30
CA THR A 25 3.22 9.70 -3.52
C THR A 25 3.11 8.39 -4.31
N THR A 26 1.91 7.85 -4.43
CA THR A 26 1.63 6.71 -5.29
C THR A 26 1.05 7.15 -6.63
N LEU A 27 1.53 6.56 -7.72
CA LEU A 27 0.93 6.71 -9.05
C LEU A 27 0.35 5.38 -9.51
N ASP A 28 -0.93 5.39 -9.87
CA ASP A 28 -1.65 4.22 -10.35
C ASP A 28 -2.00 4.38 -11.83
N TRP A 29 -1.86 3.30 -12.60
CA TRP A 29 -2.23 3.27 -14.01
C TRP A 29 -3.13 2.08 -14.31
N THR A 30 -4.26 2.36 -14.96
CA THR A 30 -5.25 1.36 -15.35
C THR A 30 -5.58 1.51 -16.82
N LEU A 31 -5.65 0.39 -17.52
CA LEU A 31 -6.10 0.27 -18.90
C LEU A 31 -7.36 -0.59 -18.94
N SER A 32 -8.40 -0.10 -19.61
CA SER A 32 -9.63 -0.85 -19.88
C SER A 32 -9.92 -0.88 -21.37
N TYR A 33 -10.28 -2.06 -21.87
CA TYR A 33 -10.64 -2.28 -23.26
C TYR A 33 -12.00 -2.99 -23.35
N GLU A 34 -12.96 -2.31 -23.98
CA GLU A 34 -14.26 -2.89 -24.32
C GLU A 34 -14.12 -3.70 -25.61
N TYR A 35 -14.09 -5.01 -25.48
CA TYR A 35 -14.04 -5.92 -26.62
C TYR A 35 -15.43 -6.08 -27.26
N ALA A 36 -16.47 -6.14 -26.42
CA ALA A 36 -17.86 -6.22 -26.84
C ALA A 36 -18.77 -5.53 -25.81
N LYS A 37 -20.02 -5.23 -26.18
CA LYS A 37 -21.00 -4.58 -25.27
C LYS A 37 -21.18 -5.32 -23.93
N ASN A 38 -20.92 -6.63 -23.94
CA ASN A 38 -21.04 -7.54 -22.82
C ASN A 38 -19.69 -8.03 -22.27
N PHE A 39 -18.56 -7.61 -22.85
CA PHE A 39 -17.23 -8.08 -22.45
C PHE A 39 -16.20 -6.97 -22.40
N THR A 40 -15.68 -6.72 -21.19
CA THR A 40 -14.63 -5.73 -20.94
C THR A 40 -13.42 -6.42 -20.32
N LEU A 41 -12.25 -6.19 -20.89
CA LEU A 41 -10.97 -6.55 -20.28
C LEU A 41 -10.39 -5.32 -19.62
N TYR A 42 -9.83 -5.48 -18.43
CA TYR A 42 -9.14 -4.38 -17.75
C TYR A 42 -7.93 -4.90 -16.99
N GLY A 43 -6.92 -4.07 -16.84
CA GLY A 43 -5.73 -4.39 -16.09
C GLY A 43 -5.00 -3.11 -15.71
N GLY A 44 -4.05 -3.24 -14.82
CA GLY A 44 -3.34 -2.07 -14.33
C GLY A 44 -2.20 -2.43 -13.40
N VAL A 45 -1.51 -1.39 -13.00
CA VAL A 45 -0.44 -1.42 -12.03
C VAL A 45 -0.68 -0.31 -11.03
N ASN A 46 -0.74 -0.71 -9.76
CA ASN A 46 -0.78 0.22 -8.65
C ASN A 46 0.65 0.47 -8.16
N ASN A 47 0.89 1.68 -7.67
CA ASN A 47 2.19 2.10 -7.15
C ASN A 47 3.34 1.93 -8.17
N ILE A 48 3.23 2.57 -9.33
CA ILE A 48 4.27 2.58 -10.38
C ILE A 48 5.59 3.19 -9.87
N THR A 49 5.51 4.10 -8.91
CA THR A 49 6.68 4.72 -8.28
C THR A 49 7.41 3.75 -7.33
N ASP A 50 6.81 2.58 -7.03
CA ASP A 50 7.31 1.57 -6.08
C ASP A 50 7.72 2.20 -4.74
N GLU A 51 6.90 3.16 -4.33
CA GLU A 51 7.13 3.90 -3.10
C GLU A 51 6.72 3.01 -1.94
N LYS A 52 7.66 2.82 -1.01
CA LYS A 52 7.44 2.00 0.17
C LYS A 52 6.74 2.87 1.20
N ILE A 53 5.51 2.51 1.54
CA ILE A 53 4.82 3.09 2.68
C ILE A 53 5.42 2.44 3.93
N ASP A 54 5.93 3.25 4.85
CA ASP A 54 6.60 2.75 6.05
C ASP A 54 5.70 1.82 6.87
N ASP A 55 6.32 0.77 7.43
CA ASP A 55 5.69 -0.31 8.19
C ASP A 55 4.90 0.17 9.41
N ILE A 56 5.10 1.43 9.86
CA ILE A 56 4.32 2.06 10.94
C ILE A 56 2.84 2.11 10.60
N LEU A 57 2.48 2.25 9.32
CA LEU A 57 1.09 2.22 8.85
C LEU A 57 0.57 0.79 8.60
N GLY A 58 1.38 -0.24 8.86
CA GLY A 58 1.00 -1.64 8.64
C GLY A 58 0.78 -2.01 7.17
N SER A 59 1.29 -1.21 6.23
CA SER A 59 1.00 -1.36 4.80
C SER A 59 2.28 -1.44 3.98
N SER A 60 2.86 -2.64 3.90
CA SER A 60 3.91 -2.94 2.92
C SER A 60 3.28 -3.24 1.55
N SER A 61 2.61 -2.25 0.94
CA SER A 61 2.03 -2.39 -0.41
C SER A 61 2.99 -1.83 -1.45
N GLY A 62 3.99 -2.62 -1.83
CA GLY A 62 4.83 -2.33 -3.00
C GLY A 62 4.04 -2.37 -4.31
N ARG A 63 4.73 -2.22 -5.44
CA ARG A 63 4.11 -2.27 -6.77
C ARG A 63 3.27 -3.53 -6.97
N TYR A 64 2.01 -3.37 -7.40
CA TYR A 64 1.06 -4.46 -7.59
C TYR A 64 0.46 -4.44 -9.00
N PHE A 65 0.45 -5.60 -9.67
CA PHE A 65 -0.14 -5.76 -11.01
C PHE A 65 -1.45 -6.52 -10.93
N PHE A 66 -2.46 -6.09 -11.69
CA PHE A 66 -3.73 -6.77 -11.79
C PHE A 66 -4.24 -6.86 -13.22
N ALA A 67 -5.01 -7.91 -13.49
CA ALA A 67 -5.77 -8.10 -14.72
C ALA A 67 -7.13 -8.73 -14.37
N GLY A 68 -8.15 -8.36 -15.11
CA GLY A 68 -9.53 -8.79 -14.88
C GLY A 68 -10.38 -8.72 -16.13
N ALA A 69 -11.52 -9.41 -16.09
CA ALA A 69 -12.52 -9.40 -17.13
C ALA A 69 -13.90 -9.19 -16.49
N LYS A 70 -14.74 -8.39 -17.14
CA LYS A 70 -16.12 -8.15 -16.76
C LYS A 70 -17.05 -8.67 -17.85
N VAL A 71 -18.01 -9.50 -17.46
CA VAL A 71 -19.08 -10.00 -18.32
C VAL A 71 -20.41 -9.39 -17.85
N SER A 72 -21.22 -8.89 -18.78
CA SER A 72 -22.54 -8.29 -18.48
C SER A 72 -23.62 -9.02 -19.30
N PHE A 73 -24.79 -9.27 -18.70
CA PHE A 73 -25.94 -9.98 -19.32
C PHE A 73 -27.17 -9.08 -19.38
#